data_AF-A0A0T2ML34-F1
#
_entry.id   AF-A0A0T2ML34-F1
#
_cell.length_a   1.000
_cell.length_b   1.000
_cell.length_c   1.000
_cell.angle_alpha   90.00
_cell.angle_beta   90.00
_cell.angle_gamma   90.00
#
_symmetry.space_group_name_H-M   'P 1'
#
loop_
_entity.id
_entity.type
_entity.pdbx_description
1 polymer ?
#
loop_
_entity_poly.entity_id
_entity_poly.type
_entity_poly.pdbx_seq_one_letter_code
_entity_poly.pdbx_strand_id
1 'polypeptide(L)'
;MKKIILSSLVVLGLSTAAFAQAATDFATVDADASGGVSLAEAQVAWPDLTEEAFTAADTDANGDLSAEEYDALVAASAAPAVPAS
;
A
#
# COMPACT_ATOMS: atom_id res chain seq x y z
N MET A 1 22.98 -28.36 -41.69
CA MET A 1 21.56 -28.72 -41.46
C MET A 1 21.25 -28.56 -39.97
N LYS A 2 20.20 -27.80 -39.68
CA LYS A 2 19.52 -27.43 -38.43
C LYS A 2 19.86 -28.23 -37.16
N LYS A 3 20.25 -27.51 -36.11
CA LYS A 3 20.00 -27.86 -34.70
C LYS A 3 19.58 -26.57 -33.98
N ILE A 4 18.30 -26.23 -34.11
CA ILE A 4 17.64 -25.28 -33.21
C ILE A 4 17.35 -26.07 -31.93
N ILE A 5 17.29 -25.37 -30.80
CA ILE A 5 16.33 -25.52 -29.69
C ILE A 5 17.01 -25.52 -28.31
N LEU A 6 16.51 -24.59 -27.47
CA LEU A 6 16.40 -24.60 -26.00
C LEU A 6 17.63 -24.37 -25.13
N SER A 7 17.75 -23.13 -24.62
CA SER A 7 18.29 -22.75 -23.29
C SER A 7 18.12 -21.22 -23.19
N SER A 8 17.54 -20.58 -22.19
CA SER A 8 16.99 -21.01 -20.92
C SER A 8 16.01 -19.93 -20.48
N LEU A 9 14.83 -20.37 -20.07
CA LEU A 9 13.81 -19.58 -19.41
C LEU A 9 14.19 -19.51 -17.92
N VAL A 10 14.76 -18.41 -17.46
CA VAL A 10 15.06 -18.07 -16.04
C VAL A 10 15.32 -16.56 -16.02
N VAL A 11 14.42 -15.75 -15.47
CA VAL A 11 14.33 -15.25 -14.08
C VAL A 11 12.90 -14.66 -14.00
N LEU A 12 11.92 -15.16 -13.23
CA LEU A 12 11.82 -15.25 -11.75
C LEU A 12 12.39 -14.04 -11.01
N GLY A 13 11.80 -12.86 -11.24
CA GLY A 13 11.95 -11.67 -10.41
C GLY A 13 11.07 -10.57 -11.01
N LEU A 14 10.09 -9.98 -10.35
CA LEU A 14 9.89 -9.69 -8.93
C LEU A 14 8.44 -10.04 -8.56
N SER A 15 8.24 -11.05 -7.70
CA SER A 15 7.03 -11.12 -6.86
C SER A 15 7.40 -10.58 -5.49
N THR A 16 7.58 -9.26 -5.43
CA THR A 16 7.70 -8.47 -4.20
C THR A 16 6.71 -7.32 -4.41
N ALA A 17 5.56 -7.20 -3.75
CA ALA A 17 5.18 -7.66 -2.44
C ALA A 17 3.67 -7.98 -2.47
N ALA A 18 3.28 -9.07 -1.83
CA ALA A 18 1.92 -9.23 -1.35
C ALA A 18 2.01 -9.48 0.16
N PHE A 19 2.60 -8.53 0.88
CA PHE A 19 2.39 -8.41 2.32
C PHE A 19 1.06 -7.68 2.53
N ALA A 20 -0.03 -8.29 2.07
CA ALA A 20 -1.38 -7.97 2.50
C ALA A 20 -1.57 -8.56 3.90
N GLN A 21 -0.76 -8.10 4.86
CA GLN A 21 -0.86 -8.54 6.25
C GLN A 21 -1.44 -7.39 7.06
N ALA A 22 -2.77 -7.45 7.23
CA ALA A 22 -3.50 -6.82 8.32
C ALA A 22 -3.47 -5.28 8.39
N ALA A 23 -3.43 -4.59 7.24
CA ALA A 23 -4.07 -3.29 7.16
C ALA A 23 -5.59 -3.53 7.17
N THR A 24 -6.37 -2.74 7.91
CA THR A 24 -7.78 -2.52 7.58
C THR A 24 -7.89 -2.38 6.07
N ASP A 25 -8.55 -3.33 5.41
CA ASP A 25 -8.50 -3.48 3.96
C ASP A 25 -8.90 -2.13 3.35
N PHE A 26 -8.07 -1.57 2.47
CA PHE A 26 -8.34 -0.24 1.89
C PHE A 26 -9.77 -0.17 1.34
N ALA A 27 -10.24 -1.26 0.70
CA ALA A 27 -11.60 -1.37 0.18
C ALA A 27 -12.70 -1.51 1.25
N THR A 28 -12.34 -1.75 2.52
CA THR A 28 -13.28 -1.65 3.65
C THR A 28 -13.35 -0.25 4.25
N VAL A 29 -12.31 0.56 4.06
CA VAL A 29 -12.28 1.95 4.52
C VAL A 29 -12.87 2.88 3.45
N ASP A 30 -12.49 2.68 2.19
CA ASP A 30 -13.08 3.30 0.99
C ASP A 30 -14.47 2.69 0.73
N ALA A 31 -15.48 3.18 1.48
CA ALA A 31 -16.83 2.64 1.44
C ALA A 31 -17.61 3.13 0.21
N ASP A 32 -17.18 4.25 -0.37
CA ASP A 32 -17.77 4.81 -1.58
C ASP A 32 -17.09 4.32 -2.88
N ALA A 33 -16.01 3.55 -2.76
CA ALA A 33 -15.20 3.02 -3.85
C ALA A 33 -14.70 4.12 -4.80
N SER A 34 -14.39 5.29 -4.24
CA SER A 34 -13.81 6.42 -4.97
C SER A 34 -12.38 6.15 -5.45
N GLY A 35 -11.69 5.17 -4.83
CA GLY A 35 -10.28 4.89 -5.07
C GLY A 35 -9.35 5.70 -4.17
N GLY A 36 -9.90 6.40 -3.18
CA GLY A 36 -9.20 7.13 -2.12
C GLY A 36 -9.90 6.91 -0.79
N VAL A 37 -9.17 7.07 0.32
CA VAL A 37 -9.74 7.09 1.67
C VAL A 37 -9.77 8.53 2.13
N SER A 38 -10.97 9.11 2.24
CA SER A 38 -11.13 10.47 2.79
C SER A 38 -10.87 10.50 4.29
N LEU A 39 -10.55 11.67 4.85
CA LEU A 39 -10.37 11.84 6.30
C LEU A 39 -11.56 11.33 7.13
N ALA A 40 -12.79 11.51 6.64
CA ALA A 40 -13.98 11.02 7.33
C ALA A 40 -14.03 9.48 7.38
N GLU A 41 -13.66 8.82 6.29
CA GLU A 41 -13.59 7.36 6.21
C GLU A 41 -12.42 6.81 7.03
N ALA A 42 -11.27 7.49 6.94
CA ALA A 42 -10.10 7.20 7.73
C ALA A 42 -10.39 7.31 9.24
N GLN A 43 -11.20 8.29 9.66
CA GLN A 43 -11.65 8.44 11.06
C GLN A 43 -12.67 7.39 11.49
N VAL A 44 -13.46 6.85 10.55
CA VAL A 44 -14.36 5.73 10.83
C VAL A 44 -13.56 4.45 11.10
N ALA A 45 -12.50 4.21 10.33
CA ALA A 45 -11.60 3.07 10.53
C ALA A 45 -10.63 3.27 11.71
N TRP A 46 -10.13 4.49 11.88
CA TRP A 46 -9.19 4.91 12.92
C TRP A 46 -9.66 6.20 13.59
N PRO A 47 -10.45 6.11 14.68
CA PRO A 47 -10.91 7.30 15.41
C PRO A 47 -9.78 8.09 16.07
N ASP A 48 -8.60 7.47 16.25
CA ASP A 48 -7.38 8.12 16.75
C ASP A 48 -6.55 8.78 15.64
N LEU A 49 -6.96 8.66 14.36
CA LEU A 49 -6.29 9.32 13.25
C LEU A 49 -6.55 10.83 13.29
N THR A 50 -5.49 11.57 13.57
CA THR A 50 -5.51 13.03 13.49
C THR A 50 -5.38 13.49 12.05
N GLU A 51 -6.00 14.63 11.74
CA GLU A 51 -5.88 15.30 10.44
C GLU A 51 -4.42 15.54 10.06
N GLU A 52 -3.55 15.89 11.01
CA GLU A 52 -2.10 16.06 10.78
C GLU A 52 -1.41 14.78 10.31
N ALA A 53 -1.82 13.62 10.85
CA ALA A 53 -1.27 12.32 10.45
C ALA A 53 -1.82 11.88 9.08
N PHE A 54 -3.07 12.22 8.79
CA PHE A 54 -3.67 12.04 7.48
C PHE A 54 -2.98 12.90 6.42
N THR A 55 -2.84 14.20 6.66
CA THR A 55 -2.10 15.13 5.78
C THR A 55 -0.63 14.75 5.64
N ALA A 56 -0.03 14.10 6.64
CA ALA A 56 1.34 13.61 6.54
C ALA A 56 1.48 12.41 5.59
N ALA A 57 0.40 11.64 5.38
CA ALA A 57 0.36 10.56 4.41
C ALA A 57 -0.21 10.96 3.05
N ASP A 58 -1.04 12.01 3.01
CA ASP A 58 -1.52 12.66 1.79
C ASP A 58 -0.37 13.51 1.21
N THR A 59 0.46 12.85 0.42
CA THR A 59 1.66 13.44 -0.18
C THR A 59 1.35 14.33 -1.38
N ASP A 60 0.23 14.08 -2.05
CA ASP A 60 -0.22 14.88 -3.20
C ASP A 60 -1.16 16.05 -2.80
N ALA A 61 -1.56 16.10 -1.52
CA ALA A 61 -2.43 17.10 -0.93
C ALA A 61 -3.79 17.20 -1.63
N ASN A 62 -4.33 16.08 -2.10
CA ASN A 62 -5.62 16.02 -2.79
C ASN A 62 -6.81 15.96 -1.80
N GLY A 63 -6.57 15.63 -0.52
CA GLY A 63 -7.58 15.48 0.54
C GLY A 63 -8.02 14.03 0.83
N ASP A 64 -7.46 13.04 0.14
CA ASP A 64 -7.81 11.62 0.12
C ASP A 64 -6.55 10.74 0.03
N LEU A 65 -6.42 9.72 0.89
CA LEU A 65 -5.30 8.78 0.77
C LEU A 65 -5.55 7.80 -0.36
N SER A 66 -4.74 7.85 -1.41
CA SER A 66 -4.75 6.81 -2.44
C SER A 66 -4.37 5.44 -1.86
N ALA A 67 -4.68 4.36 -2.58
CA ALA A 67 -4.32 3.01 -2.14
C ALA A 67 -2.80 2.87 -1.90
N GLU A 68 -1.98 3.53 -2.71
CA GLU A 68 -0.53 3.55 -2.52
C GLU A 68 -0.09 4.32 -1.26
N GLU A 69 -0.71 5.46 -0.97
CA GLU A 69 -0.39 6.29 0.21
C GLU A 69 -0.89 5.65 1.50
N TYR A 70 -2.06 5.03 1.47
CA TYR A 70 -2.59 4.26 2.58
C TYR A 70 -1.67 3.07 2.91
N ASP A 71 -1.23 2.32 1.89
CA ASP A 71 -0.29 1.21 2.10
C ASP A 71 1.05 1.71 2.66
N ALA A 72 1.54 2.86 2.18
CA ALA A 72 2.75 3.49 2.70
C ALA A 72 2.59 3.96 4.16
N LEU A 73 1.44 4.52 4.54
CA LEU A 73 1.12 4.90 5.92
C LEU A 73 1.07 3.67 6.82
N VAL A 74 0.39 2.60 6.39
CA VAL A 74 0.32 1.36 7.19
C VAL A 74 1.68 0.70 7.29
N ALA A 75 2.47 0.67 6.21
CA ALA A 75 3.83 0.17 6.21
C ALA A 75 4.73 0.99 7.15
N ALA A 76 4.61 2.32 7.16
CA ALA A 76 5.34 3.19 8.09
C ALA A 76 4.91 2.98 9.55
N SER A 77 3.62 2.74 9.79
CA SER A 77 3.06 2.45 11.12
C SER A 77 3.44 1.03 11.61
N ALA A 78 3.48 0.06 10.72
CA ALA A 78 3.87 -1.33 10.99
C ALA A 78 5.39 -1.52 11.10
N ALA A 79 6.20 -0.57 10.62
CA ALA A 79 7.65 -0.63 10.67
C ALA A 79 8.25 0.26 11.79
N PRO A 80 8.46 -0.34 12.97
CA PRO A 80 9.65 -0.02 13.76
C PRO A 80 10.58 -1.23 13.95
N ALA A 81 10.60 -2.20 13.02
CA ALA A 81 11.45 -3.39 13.18
C ALA A 81 11.96 -3.98 11.84
N VAL A 82 12.99 -3.38 11.27
CA VAL A 82 14.34 -3.95 11.02
C VAL A 82 15.04 -3.23 9.86
N PRO A 83 16.13 -2.49 10.08
CA PRO A 83 17.06 -2.18 9.01
C PRO A 83 17.79 -3.49 8.67
N ALA A 84 17.46 -4.10 7.54
CA ALA A 84 18.28 -5.18 7.00
C ALA A 84 19.63 -4.57 6.57
N SER A 85 20.65 -4.78 7.40
CA SER A 85 22.07 -4.57 7.10
C SER A 85 22.59 -5.65 6.16
#